data_AF-A3LY50-F1
#
_entry.id   AF-A3LY50-F1
#
_cell.length_a   1.000
_cell.length_b   1.000
_cell.length_c   1.000
_cell.angle_alpha   90.00
_cell.angle_beta   90.00
_cell.angle_gamma   90.00
#
_symmetry.space_group_name_H-M   'P 1'
#
loop_
_entity.id
_entity.type
_entity.pdbx_description
1 polymer ?
#
loop_
_entity_poly.entity_id
_entity_poly.type
_entity_poly.pdbx_seq_one_letter_code
_entity_poly.pdbx_strand_id
1 'polypeptide(L)'
;RRKRKQRLFQKDIENLLFAMGDRPVSTDMSVLALEEILVEYLSDLCHSTMAYSRSQGRSRIKMNDLAFALRNDPLKLARFQYTIEQSYRIEKAKKMFEENTDAVGASVGNQDSDEEEDDEE
;
A
#
# COMPACT_ATOMS: atom_id res chain seq x y z
N ARG A 1 11.16 23.78 20.07
CA ARG A 1 11.58 22.40 20.45
C ARG A 1 10.64 21.40 19.77
N ARG A 2 11.09 20.65 18.75
CA ARG A 2 10.29 19.56 18.16
C ARG A 2 10.11 18.50 19.25
N LYS A 3 8.88 18.25 19.69
CA LYS A 3 8.58 17.08 20.53
C LYS A 3 8.98 15.85 19.70
N ARG A 4 9.95 15.08 20.18
CA ARG A 4 10.24 13.75 19.65
C ARG A 4 8.90 13.00 19.74
N LYS A 5 8.29 12.63 18.61
CA LYS A 5 7.12 11.74 18.64
C LYS A 5 7.66 10.39 19.12
N GLN A 6 7.67 10.19 20.42
CA GLN A 6 7.87 8.86 21.01
C GLN A 6 6.67 8.00 20.60
N ARG A 7 6.91 6.74 20.24
CA ARG A 7 5.88 5.71 20.04
C ARG A 7 5.08 5.85 18.74
N LEU A 8 5.79 5.88 17.60
CA LEU A 8 5.17 5.89 16.27
C LEU A 8 4.57 4.53 15.90
N PHE A 9 5.26 3.45 16.25
CA PHE A 9 4.94 2.08 15.82
C PHE A 9 4.54 1.15 16.96
N GLN A 10 4.39 1.68 18.18
CA GLN A 10 4.21 0.86 19.37
C GLN A 10 3.06 -0.15 19.24
N LYS A 11 1.87 0.33 18.83
CA LYS A 11 0.68 -0.51 18.66
C LYS A 11 0.86 -1.56 17.55
N ASP A 12 1.50 -1.19 16.45
CA ASP A 12 1.73 -2.08 15.33
C ASP A 12 2.73 -3.18 15.69
N ILE A 13 3.76 -2.83 16.48
CA ILE A 13 4.74 -3.78 17.00
C ILE A 13 4.08 -4.74 17.99
N GLU A 14 3.26 -4.25 18.93
CA GLU A 14 2.52 -5.10 19.87
C GLU A 14 1.60 -6.08 19.14
N ASN A 15 0.84 -5.61 18.14
CA ASN A 15 -0.02 -6.46 17.32
C ASN A 15 0.79 -7.50 16.53
N LEU A 16 1.95 -7.10 15.97
CA LEU A 16 2.82 -8.00 15.23
C LEU A 16 3.41 -9.08 16.14
N LEU A 17 3.89 -8.69 17.32
CA LEU A 17 4.43 -9.64 18.31
C LEU A 17 3.37 -10.66 18.71
N PHE A 18 2.14 -10.22 19.00
CA PHE A 18 1.04 -11.12 19.29
C PHE A 18 0.75 -12.08 18.12
N ALA A 19 0.70 -11.58 16.89
CA ALA A 19 0.51 -12.41 15.70
C ALA A 19 1.66 -13.41 15.46
N MET A 20 2.87 -13.10 15.95
CA MET A 20 4.03 -13.97 15.91
C MET A 20 4.10 -14.95 17.09
N GLY A 21 3.10 -14.96 17.96
CA GLY A 21 3.01 -15.88 19.10
C GLY A 21 3.63 -15.37 20.40
N ASP A 22 3.90 -14.06 20.52
CA ASP A 22 4.21 -13.45 21.81
C ASP A 22 2.98 -13.45 22.73
N ARG A 23 3.19 -13.09 24.00
CA ARG A 23 2.12 -12.98 25.00
C ARG A 23 1.10 -11.88 24.62
N PRO A 24 -0.15 -11.95 25.12
CA PRO A 24 -1.18 -10.93 24.86
C PRO A 24 -0.77 -9.50 25.25
N VAL A 25 0.13 -9.37 26.23
CA VAL A 25 0.76 -8.10 26.61
C VAL A 25 2.26 -8.28 26.42
N SER A 26 2.79 -7.65 25.37
CA SER A 26 4.22 -7.62 25.09
C SER A 26 4.96 -6.80 26.14
N THR A 27 6.25 -7.10 26.31
CA THR A 27 7.08 -6.39 27.30
C THR A 27 7.45 -5.00 26.77
N ASP A 28 7.16 -3.95 27.52
CA ASP A 28 7.41 -2.56 27.12
C ASP A 28 8.84 -2.31 26.61
N MET A 29 9.84 -2.87 27.29
CA MET A 29 11.24 -2.73 26.88
C MET A 29 11.53 -3.39 25.52
N SER A 30 10.92 -4.53 25.23
CA SER A 30 11.05 -5.20 23.93
C SER A 30 10.42 -4.38 22.83
N VAL A 31 9.23 -3.83 23.07
CA VAL A 31 8.52 -2.99 22.08
C VAL A 31 9.32 -1.72 21.78
N LEU A 32 9.85 -1.06 22.83
CA LEU A 32 10.70 0.13 22.66
C LEU A 32 11.99 -0.17 21.90
N ALA A 33 12.66 -1.28 22.20
CA ALA A 33 13.88 -1.69 21.50
C ALA A 33 13.60 -1.98 20.01
N LEU A 34 12.52 -2.69 19.71
CA LEU A 34 12.10 -2.97 18.34
C LEU A 34 11.73 -1.70 17.59
N GLU A 35 11.09 -0.73 18.25
CA GLU A 35 10.77 0.55 17.64
C GLU A 35 12.03 1.33 17.28
N GLU A 36 13.03 1.36 18.15
CA GLU A 36 14.31 2.02 17.88
C GLU A 36 15.03 1.38 16.68
N ILE A 37 15.14 0.05 16.66
CA ILE A 37 15.74 -0.71 15.55
C ILE A 37 14.98 -0.46 14.24
N LEU A 38 13.64 -0.45 14.29
CA LEU A 38 12.81 -0.23 13.11
C LEU A 38 13.01 1.18 12.54
N VAL A 39 13.03 2.20 13.39
CA VAL A 39 13.23 3.60 12.97
C VAL A 39 14.63 3.79 12.36
N GLU A 40 15.65 3.19 12.96
CA GLU A 40 17.02 3.21 12.43
C GLU A 40 17.08 2.55 11.05
N TYR A 41 16.57 1.33 10.93
CA TYR A 41 16.52 0.59 9.67
C TYR A 41 15.79 1.37 8.55
N LEU A 42 14.62 1.93 8.84
CA LEU A 42 13.86 2.70 7.85
C LEU A 42 14.58 3.98 7.45
N SER A 43 15.28 4.63 8.37
CA SER A 43 16.06 5.83 8.10
C SER A 43 17.22 5.54 7.15
N ASP A 44 17.97 4.45 7.42
CA ASP A 44 19.10 4.02 6.59
C ASP A 44 18.65 3.56 5.20
N LEU A 45 17.52 2.86 5.12
CA LEU A 45 16.92 2.47 3.85
C LEU A 45 16.50 3.71 3.02
N CYS A 46 15.91 4.72 3.66
CA CYS A 46 15.54 5.98 3.01
C CYS A 46 16.77 6.73 2.50
N HIS A 47 17.83 6.83 3.31
CA HIS A 47 19.08 7.47 2.91
C HIS A 47 19.73 6.76 1.73
N SER A 48 19.80 5.43 1.77
CA SER A 48 20.34 4.60 0.68
C SER A 48 19.55 4.79 -0.60
N THR A 49 18.22 4.71 -0.52
CA THR A 49 17.32 4.92 -1.67
C THR A 49 17.47 6.32 -2.26
N MET A 50 17.57 7.35 -1.41
CA MET A 50 17.77 8.73 -1.84
C MET A 50 19.14 8.92 -2.51
N ALA A 51 20.20 8.30 -2.00
CA ALA A 51 21.53 8.33 -2.61
C ALA A 51 21.51 7.78 -4.04
N TYR A 52 20.79 6.68 -4.28
CA TYR A 52 20.63 6.11 -5.63
C TYR A 52 19.81 7.01 -6.56
N SER A 53 18.71 7.60 -6.09
CA SER A 53 17.96 8.57 -6.90
C SER A 53 18.85 9.75 -7.31
N ARG A 54 19.65 10.28 -6.37
CA ARG A 54 20.55 11.41 -6.59
C ARG A 54 21.71 11.06 -7.53
N SER A 55 22.29 9.85 -7.42
CA SER A 55 23.35 9.40 -8.33
C SER A 55 22.85 9.29 -9.78
N GLN A 56 21.54 9.15 -9.98
CA GLN A 56 20.87 9.16 -11.27
C GLN A 56 20.42 10.58 -11.71
N GLY A 57 20.87 11.64 -11.02
CA GLY A 57 20.52 13.03 -11.31
C GLY A 57 19.06 13.40 -11.00
N ARG A 58 18.32 12.55 -10.26
CA ARG A 58 16.90 12.74 -9.98
C ARG A 58 16.67 13.21 -8.55
N SER A 59 15.84 14.23 -8.41
CA SER A 59 15.33 14.68 -7.10
C SER A 59 14.16 13.83 -6.60
N ARG A 60 13.39 13.22 -7.51
CA ARG A 60 12.23 12.37 -7.18
C ARG A 60 12.62 10.89 -7.15
N ILE A 61 12.34 10.26 -6.01
CA ILE A 61 12.52 8.83 -5.77
C ILE A 61 11.46 8.04 -6.56
N LYS A 62 11.89 6.98 -7.24
CA LYS A 62 11.06 6.02 -7.96
C LYS A 62 11.09 4.65 -7.26
N MET A 63 10.11 3.79 -7.57
CA MET A 63 10.06 2.43 -7.03
C MET A 63 11.31 1.61 -7.36
N ASN A 64 11.92 1.84 -8.53
CA ASN A 64 13.17 1.18 -8.92
C ASN A 64 14.36 1.56 -8.02
N ASP A 65 14.37 2.75 -7.42
CA ASP A 65 15.44 3.15 -6.50
C ASP A 65 15.37 2.34 -5.21
N LEU A 66 14.16 2.10 -4.70
CA LEU A 66 13.92 1.28 -3.52
C LEU A 66 14.22 -0.20 -3.80
N ALA A 67 13.83 -0.71 -4.98
CA ALA A 67 14.21 -2.05 -5.43
C ALA A 67 15.74 -2.21 -5.43
N PHE A 68 16.46 -1.22 -5.94
CA PHE A 68 17.92 -1.24 -5.99
C PHE A 68 18.56 -1.14 -4.60
N ALA A 69 17.95 -0.39 -3.67
CA ALA A 69 18.39 -0.34 -2.28
C ALA A 69 18.26 -1.71 -1.57
N LEU A 70 17.24 -2.49 -1.92
CA LEU A 70 17.00 -3.83 -1.38
C LEU A 70 17.76 -4.96 -2.11
N ARG A 71 18.60 -4.67 -3.10
CA ARG A 71 19.24 -5.68 -3.97
C ARG A 71 20.07 -6.75 -3.25
N ASN A 72 20.59 -6.43 -2.05
CA ASN A 72 21.42 -7.34 -1.26
C ASN A 72 20.58 -8.28 -0.37
N ASP A 73 19.26 -8.07 -0.29
CA ASP A 73 18.34 -8.91 0.47
C ASP A 73 17.28 -9.50 -0.47
N PRO A 74 17.52 -10.71 -1.02
CA PRO A 74 16.64 -11.29 -2.02
C PRO A 74 15.23 -11.57 -1.49
N LEU A 75 15.08 -11.85 -0.19
CA LEU A 75 13.77 -12.12 0.43
C LEU A 75 12.93 -10.84 0.53
N LYS A 76 13.53 -9.74 1.01
CA LYS A 76 12.85 -8.44 1.07
C LYS A 76 12.56 -7.90 -0.33
N LEU A 77 13.48 -8.07 -1.28
CA LEU A 77 13.27 -7.67 -2.67
C LEU A 77 12.12 -8.45 -3.33
N ALA A 78 12.09 -9.77 -3.17
CA ALA A 78 11.01 -10.61 -3.72
C ALA A 78 9.66 -10.22 -3.12
N ARG A 79 9.61 -9.99 -1.80
CA ARG A 79 8.39 -9.53 -1.12
C ARG A 79 7.93 -8.17 -1.64
N PHE A 80 8.86 -7.24 -1.82
CA PHE A 80 8.57 -5.91 -2.38
C PHE A 80 7.99 -5.99 -3.79
N GLN A 81 8.61 -6.78 -4.68
CA GLN A 81 8.13 -6.98 -6.05
C GLN A 81 6.73 -7.61 -6.07
N TYR A 82 6.52 -8.64 -5.25
CA TYR A 82 5.20 -9.28 -5.11
C TYR A 82 4.14 -8.26 -4.67
N THR A 83 4.42 -7.43 -3.66
CA THR A 83 3.48 -6.40 -3.20
C THR A 83 3.12 -5.41 -4.30
N ILE A 84 4.11 -4.93 -5.08
CA ILE A 84 3.84 -4.04 -6.22
C ILE A 84 2.95 -4.72 -7.25
N GLU A 85 3.24 -5.97 -7.59
CA GLU A 85 2.45 -6.74 -8.57
C GLU A 85 1.00 -6.90 -8.10
N GLN A 86 0.79 -7.28 -6.83
CA GLN A 86 -0.57 -7.45 -6.30
C GLN A 86 -1.33 -6.13 -6.26
N SER A 87 -0.68 -5.02 -5.87
CA SER A 87 -1.31 -3.68 -5.94
C SER A 87 -1.71 -3.32 -7.37
N TYR A 88 -0.86 -3.60 -8.36
CA TYR A 88 -1.20 -3.38 -9.76
C TYR A 88 -2.39 -4.24 -10.21
N ARG A 89 -2.43 -5.51 -9.82
CA ARG A 89 -3.54 -6.43 -10.15
C ARG A 89 -4.86 -5.97 -9.55
N ILE A 90 -4.85 -5.54 -8.29
CA ILE A 90 -6.03 -5.00 -7.60
C ILE A 90 -6.52 -3.74 -8.30
N GLU A 91 -5.61 -2.80 -8.62
CA GLU A 91 -5.96 -1.56 -9.30
C GLU A 91 -6.55 -1.80 -10.69
N LYS A 92 -5.97 -2.73 -11.45
CA LYS A 92 -6.49 -3.15 -12.76
C LYS A 92 -7.89 -3.76 -12.64
N ALA A 93 -8.12 -4.61 -11.64
CA ALA A 93 -9.42 -5.21 -11.40
C ALA A 93 -10.49 -4.17 -11.03
N LYS A 94 -10.13 -3.17 -10.21
CA LYS A 94 -11.04 -2.06 -9.88
C LYS A 94 -11.47 -1.26 -11.11
N LYS A 95 -10.51 -0.90 -11.97
CA LYS A 95 -10.80 -0.16 -13.21
C LYS A 95 -11.73 -0.92 -14.15
N MET A 96 -11.51 -2.23 -14.29
CA MET A 96 -12.40 -3.09 -15.09
C MET A 96 -13.83 -3.10 -14.53
N PHE A 97 -14.00 -3.04 -13.21
CA PHE A 97 -15.31 -2.99 -12.58
C PHE A 97 -16.02 -1.64 -12.79
N GLU A 98 -15.28 -0.53 -12.64
CA GLU A 98 -15.78 0.84 -12.86
C GLU A 98 -16.26 1.03 -14.32
N GLU A 99 -15.46 0.61 -15.30
CA GLU A 99 -15.81 0.70 -16.73
C GLU A 99 -17.08 -0.10 -17.08
N ASN A 100 -17.28 -1.26 -16.45
CA ASN A 100 -18.50 -2.06 -16.64
C ASN A 100 -19.72 -1.47 -15.93
N THR A 101 -19.56 -0.75 -14.83
CA THR A 101 -20.69 -0.12 -14.11
C THR A 101 -21.19 1.13 -14.83
N ASP A 102 -20.30 1.91 -15.44
CA ASP A 102 -20.68 3.05 -16.28
C ASP A 102 -21.44 2.60 -17.55
N ALA A 103 -21.09 1.44 -18.11
CA ALA A 103 -21.81 0.85 -19.25
C ALA A 103 -23.24 0.38 -18.88
N VAL A 104 -23.45 -0.11 -17.65
CA VAL A 104 -24.77 -0.56 -17.17
C VAL A 104 -25.65 0.63 -16.75
N GLY A 105 -25.07 1.73 -16.26
CA GLY A 105 -25.82 2.96 -15.92
C GLY A 105 -26.43 3.65 -17.15
N ALA A 106 -25.79 3.54 -18.33
CA ALA A 106 -26.30 4.10 -19.57
C ALA A 106 -27.46 3.31 -20.19
N SER A 107 -27.64 2.03 -19.85
CA SER A 107 -28.72 1.19 -20.41
C SER A 107 -30.05 1.25 -19.63
N VAL A 108 -30.07 1.79 -18.41
CA VAL A 108 -31.27 1.82 -17.55
C VAL A 108 -32.11 3.10 -17.75
N GLY A 109 -31.60 4.11 -18.46
CA GLY A 109 -32.26 5.42 -18.61
C GLY A 109 -33.19 5.60 -19.83
N ASN A 110 -33.50 4.56 -20.62
CA ASN A 110 -34.22 4.75 -21.89
C ASN A 110 -35.35 3.73 -22.17
N GLN A 111 -35.98 3.19 -21.12
CA GLN A 111 -37.21 2.40 -21.22
C GLN A 111 -38.31 3.05 -20.36
N ASP A 112 -38.83 4.18 -20.81
CA ASP A 112 -40.12 4.70 -20.35
C ASP A 112 -40.59 5.79 -21.32
N SER A 113 -40.98 5.40 -22.53
CA SER A 113 -41.89 6.19 -23.38
C SER A 113 -42.53 5.29 -24.44
N ASP A 114 -43.86 5.32 -24.48
CA ASP A 114 -44.73 4.96 -25.60
C ASP A 114 -45.14 3.48 -25.76
N GLU A 115 -46.03 3.02 -24.86
CA GLU A 115 -47.10 2.08 -25.22
C GLU A 115 -48.47 2.72 -24.91
N GLU A 116 -48.96 3.57 -25.80
CA GLU A 116 -50.40 3.77 -26.01
C GLU A 116 -50.67 3.91 -27.52
N GLU A 117 -51.04 2.81 -28.15
CA GLU A 117 -51.89 2.84 -29.36
C GLU A 117 -53.11 1.95 -29.09
N ASP A 118 -54.23 2.63 -28.86
CA ASP A 118 -55.58 2.16 -29.16
C ASP A 118 -55.61 1.49 -30.54
N ASP A 119 -56.27 0.34 -30.66
CA ASP A 119 -57.28 0.21 -31.71
C ASP A 119 -58.24 -0.96 -31.43
N GLU A 120 -59.51 -0.59 -31.52
CA GLU A 120 -60.71 -1.41 -31.40
C GLU A 120 -60.86 -2.35 -32.61
N GLU A 121 -61.33 -3.59 -32.37
CA GLU A 121 -62.40 -4.26 -33.16
C GLU A 121 -62.95 -5.49 -32.44
#